data_AF-A0A934WY20-F1
#
_entry.id   AF-A0A934WY20-F1
#
_cell.length_a   1.000
_cell.length_b   1.000
_cell.length_c   1.000
_cell.angle_alpha   90.00
_cell.angle_beta   90.00
_cell.angle_gamma   90.00
#
_symmetry.space_group_name_H-M   'P 1'
#
loop_
_entity.id
_entity.type
_entity.pdbx_description
1 polymer ?
#
loop_
_entity_poly.entity_id
_entity_poly.type
_entity_poly.pdbx_seq_one_letter_code
_entity_poly.pdbx_strand_id
1 'polypeptide(L)'
;MTVKREIEALAPWFHNIHLPDGSQTAPEHFLGDFPAFKWENIRHSLPENLHGWKILDIGCNAGFYSIELAKRGAEVLGIDLDDHYLKQANWTARQFGLDDRITYQKMQVYDLAQMECQFDLVWFMGVFYHLRYPMLALDIIAQKAKNMLVFQTLSMPGKEEMDVPHDIPFNNRAVMRDPAYPLMAFIENRLAGDPTNWWAPNHQGILSMLRSCGFKVTAMPEDETYIAKKDHDSPTDFNTWNYSEYLSAIGKDWQEEVGKKTKEKNEI
;
A
#
# COMPACT_ATOMS: atom_id res chain seq x y z
N MET A 1 -18.74 7.49 -29.25
CA MET A 1 -17.86 8.63 -29.58
C MET A 1 -16.53 8.06 -30.07
N THR A 2 -15.59 8.85 -30.58
CA THR A 2 -14.23 8.32 -30.83
C THR A 2 -13.49 8.21 -29.50
N VAL A 3 -12.61 7.20 -29.33
CA VAL A 3 -11.81 7.00 -28.10
C VAL A 3 -11.09 8.28 -27.68
N LYS A 4 -10.49 9.00 -28.65
CA LYS A 4 -9.85 10.29 -28.40
C LYS A 4 -10.76 11.33 -27.72
N ARG A 5 -12.02 11.46 -28.15
CA ARG A 5 -12.97 12.39 -27.52
C ARG A 5 -13.34 11.98 -26.11
N GLU A 6 -13.37 10.68 -25.83
CA GLU A 6 -13.65 10.15 -24.50
C GLU A 6 -12.47 10.40 -23.56
N ILE A 7 -11.23 10.24 -24.04
CA ILE A 7 -10.02 10.63 -23.30
C ILE A 7 -10.06 12.13 -22.95
N GLU A 8 -10.36 13.00 -23.92
CA GLU A 8 -10.46 14.45 -23.70
C GLU A 8 -11.58 14.80 -22.70
N ALA A 9 -12.72 14.11 -22.76
CA ALA A 9 -13.85 14.34 -21.86
C ALA A 9 -13.58 13.88 -20.41
N LEU A 10 -12.68 12.92 -20.23
CA LEU A 10 -12.26 12.40 -18.92
C LEU A 10 -10.97 13.05 -18.41
N ALA A 11 -10.38 14.01 -19.13
CA ALA A 11 -9.20 14.73 -18.67
C ALA A 11 -9.51 15.55 -17.40
N PRO A 12 -8.51 15.86 -16.56
CA PRO A 12 -7.09 15.51 -16.70
C PRO A 12 -6.78 14.06 -16.29
N TRP A 13 -5.77 13.47 -16.91
CA TRP A 13 -5.28 12.12 -16.60
C TRP A 13 -3.95 12.19 -15.85
N PHE A 14 -3.80 11.33 -14.83
CA PHE A 14 -2.52 11.15 -14.14
C PHE A 14 -1.76 9.94 -14.69
N HIS A 15 -2.42 8.81 -14.87
CA HIS A 15 -1.79 7.66 -15.54
C HIS A 15 -1.80 7.83 -17.06
N ASN A 16 -0.65 7.58 -17.68
CA ASN A 16 -0.55 7.31 -19.10
C ASN A 16 -0.84 5.83 -19.36
N ILE A 17 -2.00 5.56 -19.97
CA ILE A 17 -2.50 4.22 -20.25
C ILE A 17 -2.49 4.04 -21.77
N HIS A 18 -1.78 2.99 -22.22
CA HIS A 18 -1.68 2.62 -23.63
C HIS A 18 -2.84 1.70 -23.98
N LEU A 19 -3.81 2.23 -24.71
CA LEU A 19 -5.06 1.54 -25.03
C LEU A 19 -4.89 0.55 -26.20
N PRO A 20 -5.78 -0.44 -26.34
CA PRO A 20 -5.67 -1.45 -27.40
C PRO A 20 -5.69 -0.90 -28.84
N ASP A 21 -6.27 0.29 -29.05
CA ASP A 21 -6.28 0.97 -30.36
C ASP A 21 -5.01 1.79 -30.65
N GLY A 22 -4.03 1.76 -29.73
CA GLY A 22 -2.77 2.50 -29.83
C GLY A 22 -2.83 3.94 -29.31
N SER A 23 -4.00 4.42 -28.86
CA SER A 23 -4.11 5.75 -28.23
C SER A 23 -3.58 5.74 -26.78
N GLN A 24 -3.22 6.92 -26.29
CA GLN A 24 -2.65 7.13 -24.95
C GLN A 24 -3.42 8.22 -24.20
N THR A 25 -3.61 8.05 -22.90
CA THR A 25 -4.37 9.00 -22.06
C THR A 25 -3.55 10.23 -21.64
N ALA A 26 -2.24 10.08 -21.44
CA ALA A 26 -1.35 11.15 -20.98
C ALA A 26 0.09 11.03 -21.56
N PRO A 27 0.26 11.08 -22.90
CA PRO A 27 1.56 10.84 -23.55
C PRO A 27 2.68 11.83 -23.17
N GLU A 28 2.31 13.03 -22.69
CA GLU A 28 3.23 14.11 -22.32
C GLU A 28 3.35 14.26 -20.78
N HIS A 29 3.20 13.17 -20.03
CA HIS A 29 3.22 13.20 -18.57
C HIS A 29 4.61 13.63 -18.04
N PHE A 30 4.64 14.47 -17.01
CA PHE A 30 5.88 15.09 -16.49
C PHE A 30 6.87 14.09 -15.87
N LEU A 31 6.40 12.89 -15.51
CA LEU A 31 7.22 11.76 -15.04
C LEU A 31 7.62 10.79 -16.16
N GLY A 32 7.50 11.17 -17.43
CA GLY A 32 7.68 10.26 -18.57
C GLY A 32 6.48 9.32 -18.72
N ASP A 33 6.71 8.06 -19.12
CA ASP A 33 5.64 7.08 -19.37
C ASP A 33 5.09 6.44 -18.08
N PHE A 34 4.65 7.27 -17.14
CA PHE A 34 4.14 6.84 -15.85
C PHE A 34 2.70 6.31 -15.95
N PRO A 35 2.36 5.16 -15.34
CA PRO A 35 3.19 4.30 -14.50
C PRO A 35 3.84 3.09 -15.22
N ALA A 36 3.80 3.03 -16.55
CA ALA A 36 4.26 1.86 -17.32
C ALA A 36 5.72 1.48 -17.06
N PHE A 37 6.63 2.46 -16.97
CA PHE A 37 8.03 2.18 -16.67
C PHE A 37 8.23 1.57 -15.26
N LYS A 38 7.43 1.98 -14.26
CA LYS A 38 7.47 1.40 -12.91
C LYS A 38 6.99 -0.05 -12.95
N TRP A 39 5.90 -0.30 -13.67
CA TRP A 39 5.38 -1.64 -13.85
C TRP A 39 6.44 -2.58 -14.43
N GLU A 40 7.20 -2.18 -15.44
CA GLU A 40 8.24 -3.05 -16.03
C GLU A 40 9.29 -3.50 -14.98
N ASN A 41 9.64 -2.64 -14.03
CA ASN A 41 10.58 -3.00 -12.96
C ASN A 41 9.95 -3.95 -11.93
N ILE A 42 8.66 -3.77 -11.61
CA ILE A 42 7.97 -4.51 -10.53
C ILE A 42 7.45 -5.87 -11.00
N ARG A 43 6.97 -5.96 -12.25
CA ARG A 43 6.13 -7.05 -12.75
C ARG A 43 6.79 -8.43 -12.70
N HIS A 44 8.12 -8.48 -12.67
CA HIS A 44 8.93 -9.71 -12.58
C HIS A 44 9.04 -10.25 -11.16
N SER A 45 8.69 -9.45 -10.16
CA SER A 45 8.63 -9.85 -8.74
C SER A 45 7.29 -10.50 -8.36
N LEU A 46 6.34 -10.56 -9.31
CA LEU A 46 5.01 -11.14 -9.14
C LEU A 46 4.91 -12.44 -9.95
N PRO A 47 4.05 -13.39 -9.55
CA PRO A 47 3.71 -14.52 -10.40
C PRO A 47 3.23 -14.06 -11.78
N GLU A 48 3.65 -14.77 -12.83
CA GLU A 48 3.21 -14.48 -14.21
C GLU A 48 1.73 -14.78 -14.40
N ASN A 49 1.23 -15.83 -13.75
CA ASN A 49 -0.17 -16.24 -13.77
C ASN A 49 -0.79 -15.97 -12.39
N LEU A 50 -1.82 -15.13 -12.38
CA LEU A 50 -2.60 -14.74 -11.19
C LEU A 50 -4.03 -15.30 -11.26
N HIS A 51 -4.29 -16.31 -12.08
CA HIS A 51 -5.61 -16.93 -12.18
C HIS A 51 -6.11 -17.42 -10.80
N GLY A 52 -7.32 -17.02 -10.44
CA GLY A 52 -7.94 -17.34 -9.16
C GLY A 52 -7.47 -16.49 -7.97
N TRP A 53 -6.53 -15.55 -8.17
CA TRP A 53 -6.12 -14.62 -7.13
C TRP A 53 -7.12 -13.49 -6.99
N LYS A 54 -7.42 -13.13 -5.74
CA LYS A 54 -8.13 -11.89 -5.40
C LYS A 54 -7.14 -10.83 -5.00
N ILE A 55 -7.23 -9.65 -5.60
CA ILE A 55 -6.28 -8.56 -5.40
C ILE A 55 -7.00 -7.31 -4.97
N LEU A 56 -6.40 -6.58 -4.03
CA LEU A 56 -6.83 -5.25 -3.62
C LEU A 56 -5.82 -4.21 -4.13
N ASP A 57 -6.27 -3.22 -4.89
CA ASP A 57 -5.48 -2.08 -5.38
C ASP A 57 -5.91 -0.80 -4.65
N ILE A 58 -5.08 -0.34 -3.71
CA ILE A 58 -5.38 0.80 -2.83
C ILE A 58 -4.80 2.08 -3.45
N GLY A 59 -5.68 3.05 -3.75
CA GLY A 59 -5.30 4.24 -4.51
C GLY A 59 -5.18 3.93 -6.00
N CYS A 60 -6.19 3.27 -6.57
CA CYS A 60 -6.10 2.70 -7.90
C CYS A 60 -5.99 3.73 -9.03
N ASN A 61 -6.29 5.01 -8.77
CA ASN A 61 -6.32 6.09 -9.75
C ASN A 61 -7.14 5.65 -10.99
N ALA A 62 -6.63 5.87 -12.22
CA ALA A 62 -7.25 5.44 -13.47
C ALA A 62 -7.12 3.92 -13.77
N GLY A 63 -6.72 3.11 -12.80
CA GLY A 63 -6.81 1.64 -12.86
C GLY A 63 -5.69 0.93 -13.61
N PHE A 64 -4.55 1.58 -13.87
CA PHE A 64 -3.44 0.99 -14.64
C PHE A 64 -2.99 -0.36 -14.05
N TYR A 65 -2.66 -0.40 -12.76
CA TYR A 65 -2.15 -1.61 -12.12
C TYR A 65 -3.24 -2.68 -12.00
N SER A 66 -4.47 -2.28 -11.66
CA SER A 66 -5.64 -3.16 -11.70
C SER A 66 -5.80 -3.87 -13.06
N ILE A 67 -5.64 -3.14 -14.17
CA ILE A 67 -5.68 -3.72 -15.53
C ILE A 67 -4.53 -4.71 -15.75
N GLU A 68 -3.30 -4.34 -15.42
CA GLU A 68 -2.14 -5.21 -15.62
C GLU A 68 -2.22 -6.50 -14.79
N LEU A 69 -2.76 -6.43 -13.58
CA LEU A 69 -2.99 -7.58 -12.71
C LEU A 69 -4.15 -8.45 -13.22
N ALA A 70 -5.24 -7.86 -13.70
CA ALA A 70 -6.36 -8.59 -14.30
C ALA A 70 -6.00 -9.26 -15.64
N LYS A 71 -5.13 -8.64 -16.45
CA LYS A 71 -4.54 -9.27 -17.66
C LYS A 71 -3.80 -10.57 -17.35
N ARG A 72 -3.24 -10.69 -16.14
CA ARG A 72 -2.61 -11.93 -15.63
C ARG A 72 -3.61 -12.94 -15.03
N GLY A 73 -4.90 -12.63 -15.04
CA GLY A 73 -5.97 -13.54 -14.64
C GLY A 73 -6.59 -13.30 -13.25
N ALA A 74 -6.17 -12.25 -12.54
CA ALA A 74 -6.71 -11.93 -11.22
C ALA A 74 -8.13 -11.32 -11.26
N GLU A 75 -8.86 -11.47 -10.17
CA GLU A 75 -10.01 -10.63 -9.81
C GLU A 75 -9.50 -9.47 -8.95
N VAL A 76 -9.83 -8.23 -9.33
CA VAL A 76 -9.28 -7.03 -8.68
C VAL A 76 -10.39 -6.16 -8.10
N LEU A 77 -10.25 -5.79 -6.84
CA LEU A 77 -10.96 -4.68 -6.22
C LEU A 77 -10.02 -3.47 -6.17
N GLY A 78 -10.29 -2.45 -6.98
CA GLY A 78 -9.60 -1.15 -6.87
C GLY A 78 -10.39 -0.19 -5.99
N ILE A 79 -9.71 0.51 -5.07
CA ILE A 79 -10.32 1.55 -4.25
C ILE A 79 -9.61 2.89 -4.44
N ASP A 80 -10.39 3.96 -4.47
CA ASP A 80 -9.88 5.34 -4.51
C ASP A 80 -10.90 6.29 -3.85
N LEU A 81 -10.48 7.51 -3.55
CA LEU A 81 -11.35 8.56 -2.99
C LEU A 81 -11.90 9.49 -4.06
N ASP A 82 -11.23 9.59 -5.21
CA ASP A 82 -11.60 10.52 -6.26
C ASP A 82 -12.57 9.87 -7.27
N ASP A 83 -13.80 10.37 -7.32
CA ASP A 83 -14.80 9.93 -8.30
C ASP A 83 -14.35 10.17 -9.74
N HIS A 84 -13.47 11.15 -9.99
CA HIS A 84 -12.87 11.39 -11.29
C HIS A 84 -11.99 10.22 -11.72
N TYR A 85 -11.08 9.78 -10.84
CA TYR A 85 -10.22 8.62 -11.08
C TYR A 85 -11.03 7.33 -11.21
N LEU A 86 -12.06 7.13 -10.38
CA LEU A 86 -12.92 5.94 -10.50
C LEU A 86 -13.67 5.91 -11.83
N LYS A 87 -14.13 7.04 -12.36
CA LYS A 87 -14.75 7.11 -13.71
C LYS A 87 -13.75 6.75 -14.80
N GLN A 88 -12.53 7.27 -14.70
CA GLN A 88 -11.42 6.92 -15.59
C GLN A 88 -11.11 5.42 -15.54
N ALA A 89 -10.98 4.85 -14.34
CA ALA A 89 -10.67 3.43 -14.13
C ALA A 89 -11.75 2.49 -14.69
N ASN A 90 -13.03 2.83 -14.47
CA ASN A 90 -14.13 2.08 -15.05
C ASN A 90 -14.13 2.16 -16.58
N TRP A 91 -13.81 3.33 -17.15
CA TRP A 91 -13.72 3.48 -18.59
C TRP A 91 -12.56 2.67 -19.17
N THR A 92 -11.37 2.74 -18.56
CA THR A 92 -10.18 2.00 -19.02
C THR A 92 -10.40 0.50 -18.93
N ALA A 93 -10.95 -0.02 -17.84
CA ALA A 93 -11.28 -1.45 -17.71
C ALA A 93 -12.17 -1.96 -18.86
N ARG A 94 -13.17 -1.19 -19.29
CA ARG A 94 -14.02 -1.51 -20.45
C ARG A 94 -13.26 -1.48 -21.78
N GLN A 95 -12.33 -0.53 -21.97
CA GLN A 95 -11.50 -0.50 -23.17
C GLN A 95 -10.65 -1.78 -23.32
N PHE A 96 -10.26 -2.40 -22.21
CA PHE A 96 -9.55 -3.69 -22.21
C PHE A 96 -10.47 -4.92 -22.12
N GLY A 97 -11.79 -4.75 -21.98
CA GLY A 97 -12.73 -5.85 -21.78
C GLY A 97 -12.49 -6.64 -20.49
N LEU A 98 -12.14 -5.93 -19.40
CA LEU A 98 -11.81 -6.51 -18.09
C LEU A 98 -12.80 -6.06 -16.99
N ASP A 99 -13.90 -5.42 -17.37
CA ASP A 99 -14.94 -4.93 -16.44
C ASP A 99 -15.76 -6.06 -15.79
N ASP A 100 -15.57 -7.30 -16.22
CA ASP A 100 -16.07 -8.51 -15.55
C ASP A 100 -15.18 -9.00 -14.40
N ARG A 101 -13.92 -8.57 -14.35
CA ARG A 101 -12.91 -8.99 -13.35
C ARG A 101 -12.45 -7.88 -12.43
N ILE A 102 -12.66 -6.63 -12.82
CA ILE A 102 -12.23 -5.47 -12.04
C ILE A 102 -13.46 -4.74 -11.52
N THR A 103 -13.54 -4.59 -10.20
CA THR A 103 -14.53 -3.75 -9.53
C THR A 103 -13.82 -2.56 -8.92
N TYR A 104 -14.33 -1.35 -9.16
CA TYR A 104 -13.82 -0.13 -8.53
C TYR A 104 -14.82 0.42 -7.52
N GLN A 105 -14.35 0.82 -6.34
CA GLN A 105 -15.21 1.37 -5.29
C GLN A 105 -14.62 2.62 -4.66
N LYS A 106 -15.48 3.57 -4.33
CA LYS A 106 -15.10 4.74 -3.55
C LYS A 106 -14.99 4.35 -2.08
N MET A 107 -13.77 4.19 -1.57
CA MET A 107 -13.52 3.73 -0.21
C MET A 107 -12.24 4.32 0.36
N GLN A 108 -12.23 4.55 1.67
CA GLN A 108 -11.02 4.79 2.45
C GLN A 108 -10.32 3.46 2.76
N VAL A 109 -9.00 3.51 2.92
CA VAL A 109 -8.22 2.35 3.39
C VAL A 109 -8.72 1.83 4.75
N TYR A 110 -9.24 2.70 5.61
CA TYR A 110 -9.75 2.30 6.92
C TYR A 110 -11.09 1.56 6.84
N ASP A 111 -11.89 1.77 5.79
CA ASP A 111 -13.17 1.07 5.59
C ASP A 111 -12.96 -0.44 5.40
N LEU A 112 -11.76 -0.83 4.95
CA LEU A 112 -11.36 -2.24 4.83
C LEU A 112 -11.50 -2.99 6.17
N ALA A 113 -11.34 -2.33 7.32
CA ALA A 113 -11.50 -2.96 8.63
C ALA A 113 -12.89 -3.60 8.84
N GLN A 114 -13.91 -3.11 8.14
CA GLN A 114 -15.29 -3.61 8.20
C GLN A 114 -15.56 -4.73 7.20
N MET A 115 -14.65 -4.99 6.27
CA MET A 115 -14.79 -6.10 5.32
C MET A 115 -14.38 -7.41 5.99
N GLU A 116 -15.01 -8.52 5.63
CA GLU A 116 -14.62 -9.85 6.12
C GLU A 116 -13.65 -10.58 5.16
N CYS A 117 -13.53 -10.11 3.92
CA CYS A 117 -12.69 -10.76 2.92
C CYS A 117 -11.20 -10.48 3.11
N GLN A 118 -10.40 -11.34 2.48
CA GLN A 118 -8.96 -11.23 2.36
C GLN A 118 -8.54 -11.41 0.89
N PHE A 119 -7.36 -10.90 0.56
CA PHE A 119 -6.80 -10.83 -0.78
C PHE A 119 -5.46 -11.56 -0.82
N ASP A 120 -5.18 -12.27 -1.90
CA ASP A 120 -3.92 -12.98 -2.10
C ASP A 120 -2.76 -11.99 -2.27
N LEU A 121 -3.02 -10.84 -2.90
CA LEU A 121 -2.10 -9.71 -3.02
C LEU A 121 -2.81 -8.40 -2.64
N VAL A 122 -2.14 -7.57 -1.85
CA VAL A 122 -2.50 -6.16 -1.70
C VAL A 122 -1.46 -5.31 -2.44
N TRP A 123 -1.94 -4.44 -3.32
CA TRP A 123 -1.17 -3.44 -4.03
C TRP A 123 -1.39 -2.09 -3.36
N PHE A 124 -0.36 -1.56 -2.70
CA PHE A 124 -0.43 -0.35 -1.88
C PHE A 124 0.74 0.58 -2.19
N MET A 125 0.60 1.33 -3.29
CA MET A 125 1.62 2.22 -3.81
C MET A 125 1.13 3.66 -3.84
N GLY A 126 1.98 4.61 -3.43
CA GLY A 126 1.69 6.03 -3.59
C GLY A 126 0.66 6.61 -2.61
N VAL A 127 0.34 5.89 -1.53
CA VAL A 127 -0.75 6.27 -0.60
C VAL A 127 -0.27 6.46 0.83
N PHE A 128 0.65 5.64 1.35
CA PHE A 128 1.02 5.61 2.76
C PHE A 128 1.39 6.99 3.34
N TYR A 129 2.21 7.76 2.63
CA TYR A 129 2.66 9.08 3.06
C TYR A 129 1.55 10.14 3.11
N HIS A 130 0.39 9.87 2.48
CA HIS A 130 -0.80 10.72 2.55
C HIS A 130 -1.70 10.43 3.76
N LEU A 131 -1.49 9.32 4.45
CA LEU A 131 -2.37 8.86 5.51
C LEU A 131 -2.07 9.52 6.85
N ARG A 132 -3.12 9.94 7.54
CA ARG A 132 -3.01 10.47 8.91
C ARG A 132 -2.67 9.41 9.96
N TYR A 133 -3.15 8.18 9.76
CA TYR A 133 -2.95 7.06 10.68
C TYR A 133 -2.23 5.91 9.94
N PRO A 134 -0.96 6.10 9.57
CA PRO A 134 -0.25 5.21 8.65
C PRO A 134 -0.08 3.78 9.18
N MET A 135 0.25 3.64 10.47
CA MET A 135 0.41 2.31 11.10
C MET A 135 -0.93 1.58 11.22
N LEU A 136 -2.01 2.27 11.59
CA LEU A 136 -3.35 1.67 11.59
C LEU A 136 -3.73 1.15 10.20
N ALA A 137 -3.39 1.88 9.14
CA ALA A 137 -3.63 1.42 7.78
C ALA A 137 -2.80 0.17 7.44
N LEU A 138 -1.52 0.13 7.81
CA LEU A 138 -0.69 -1.07 7.64
C LEU A 138 -1.23 -2.27 8.42
N ASP A 139 -1.72 -2.07 9.64
CA ASP A 139 -2.34 -3.14 10.44
C ASP A 139 -3.61 -3.67 9.80
N ILE A 140 -4.48 -2.78 9.29
CA ILE A 140 -5.67 -3.18 8.53
C ILE A 140 -5.26 -3.96 7.29
N ILE A 141 -4.29 -3.47 6.52
CA ILE A 141 -3.77 -4.13 5.30
C ILE A 141 -3.17 -5.49 5.64
N ALA A 142 -2.46 -5.61 6.77
CA ALA A 142 -1.88 -6.85 7.24
C ALA A 142 -2.94 -7.93 7.49
N GLN A 143 -4.14 -7.55 7.90
CA GLN A 143 -5.28 -8.46 8.05
C GLN A 143 -5.94 -8.82 6.73
N LYS A 144 -5.78 -7.98 5.71
CA LYS A 144 -6.34 -8.18 4.37
C LYS A 144 -5.43 -8.96 3.44
N ALA A 145 -4.13 -8.88 3.61
CA ALA A 145 -3.18 -9.62 2.79
C ALA A 145 -2.98 -11.05 3.31
N LYS A 146 -3.24 -12.05 2.47
CA LYS A 146 -2.93 -13.46 2.75
C LYS A 146 -1.46 -13.77 2.49
N ASN A 147 -0.97 -13.41 1.30
CA ASN A 147 0.31 -13.90 0.82
C ASN A 147 1.32 -12.77 0.62
N MET A 148 0.92 -11.69 -0.06
CA MET A 148 1.85 -10.69 -0.56
C MET A 148 1.34 -9.25 -0.39
N LEU A 149 2.28 -8.33 -0.25
CA LEU A 149 2.09 -6.89 -0.26
C LEU A 149 3.11 -6.27 -1.22
N VAL A 150 2.64 -5.51 -2.20
CA VAL A 150 3.48 -4.53 -2.91
C VAL A 150 3.28 -3.19 -2.19
N PHE A 151 4.36 -2.66 -1.62
CA PHE A 151 4.34 -1.44 -0.84
C PHE A 151 5.25 -0.39 -1.47
N GLN A 152 4.72 0.79 -1.75
CA GLN A 152 5.56 1.93 -2.16
C GLN A 152 5.11 3.19 -1.43
N THR A 153 6.10 3.92 -0.90
CA THR A 153 5.90 5.19 -0.21
C THR A 153 7.09 6.10 -0.43
N LEU A 154 6.86 7.41 -0.45
CA LEU A 154 7.90 8.40 -0.24
C LEU A 154 8.75 8.02 0.98
N SER A 155 10.08 8.03 0.82
CA SER A 155 11.03 7.77 1.90
C SER A 155 11.99 8.94 2.11
N MET A 156 12.66 8.94 3.26
CA MET A 156 13.87 9.74 3.42
C MET A 156 14.97 9.21 2.46
N PRO A 157 15.93 10.05 2.05
CA PRO A 157 17.11 9.59 1.33
C PRO A 157 17.90 8.56 2.15
N GLY A 158 18.49 7.58 1.46
CA GLY A 158 19.32 6.56 2.10
C GLY A 158 18.74 5.15 2.01
N LYS A 159 19.61 4.16 2.18
CA LYS A 159 19.30 2.71 2.19
C LYS A 159 20.06 1.99 3.31
N GLU A 160 20.46 2.74 4.32
CA GLU A 160 21.20 2.22 5.45
C GLU A 160 20.30 1.27 6.26
N GLU A 161 20.89 0.16 6.66
CA GLU A 161 20.24 -0.88 7.45
C GLU A 161 21.08 -1.16 8.69
N MET A 162 20.42 -1.61 9.75
CA MET A 162 21.10 -2.12 10.94
C MET A 162 20.33 -3.29 11.54
N ASP A 163 21.05 -4.10 12.33
CA ASP A 163 20.39 -4.99 13.28
C ASP A 163 19.82 -4.15 14.43
N VAL A 164 18.51 -3.92 14.40
CA VAL A 164 17.81 -3.04 15.35
C VAL A 164 17.82 -3.72 16.73
N PRO A 165 18.39 -3.08 17.76
CA PRO A 165 18.40 -3.67 19.09
C PRO A 165 16.98 -3.97 19.57
N HIS A 166 16.76 -5.19 20.08
CA HIS A 166 15.44 -5.62 20.59
C HIS A 166 14.98 -4.75 21.78
N ASP A 167 15.91 -4.28 22.60
CA ASP A 167 15.63 -3.38 23.71
C ASP A 167 16.69 -2.28 23.77
N ILE A 168 16.25 -1.04 23.97
CA ILE A 168 17.12 0.12 24.13
C ILE A 168 16.83 0.71 25.51
N PRO A 169 17.79 0.63 26.44
CA PRO A 169 17.63 1.23 27.76
C PRO A 169 17.27 2.72 27.65
N PHE A 170 16.38 3.18 28.52
CA PHE A 170 15.86 4.56 28.51
C PHE A 170 16.95 5.64 28.42
N ASN A 171 18.12 5.39 29.01
CA ASN A 171 19.27 6.31 29.06
C ASN A 171 20.22 6.19 27.85
N ASN A 172 20.04 5.22 26.94
CA ASN A 172 20.92 4.96 25.81
C ASN A 172 20.28 5.32 24.45
N ARG A 173 19.71 6.52 24.35
CA ARG A 173 18.99 6.97 23.15
C ARG A 173 19.87 7.49 22.02
N ALA A 174 21.19 7.56 22.24
CA ALA A 174 22.13 8.07 21.23
C ALA A 174 22.09 7.24 19.93
N VAL A 175 21.81 5.94 20.03
CA VAL A 175 21.64 5.03 18.88
C VAL A 175 20.51 5.47 17.94
N MET A 176 19.49 6.18 18.44
CA MET A 176 18.36 6.67 17.62
C MET A 176 18.76 7.80 16.66
N ARG A 177 20.01 8.28 16.71
CA ARG A 177 20.55 9.27 15.77
C ARG A 177 21.26 8.64 14.58
N ASP A 178 21.50 7.33 14.62
CA ASP A 178 22.11 6.62 13.50
C ASP A 178 21.18 6.72 12.28
N PRO A 179 21.66 7.12 11.09
CA PRO A 179 20.86 7.12 9.87
C PRO A 179 20.25 5.75 9.53
N ALA A 180 20.87 4.66 10.00
CA ALA A 180 20.38 3.30 9.87
C ALA A 180 19.32 2.92 10.92
N TYR A 181 19.07 3.74 11.94
CA TYR A 181 18.00 3.48 12.93
C TYR A 181 16.62 3.61 12.26
N PRO A 182 15.58 2.86 12.68
CA PRO A 182 14.23 3.05 12.17
C PRO A 182 13.71 4.46 12.49
N LEU A 183 13.58 5.30 11.47
CA LEU A 183 13.17 6.70 11.59
C LEU A 183 11.99 6.99 10.67
N MET A 184 11.15 7.93 11.10
CA MET A 184 10.07 8.46 10.29
C MET A 184 9.94 9.96 10.49
N ALA A 185 10.26 10.70 9.44
CA ALA A 185 10.12 12.15 9.43
C ALA A 185 8.64 12.54 9.32
N PHE A 186 8.23 13.49 10.16
CA PHE A 186 6.95 14.16 10.04
C PHE A 186 7.10 15.42 9.18
N ILE A 187 6.26 15.54 8.15
CA ILE A 187 6.23 16.69 7.25
C ILE A 187 5.09 17.60 7.70
N GLU A 188 5.43 18.76 8.27
CA GLU A 188 4.45 19.65 8.90
C GLU A 188 3.62 20.46 7.89
N ASN A 189 4.24 20.85 6.77
CA ASN A 189 3.66 21.82 5.83
C ASN A 189 3.39 21.20 4.45
N ARG A 190 4.35 21.29 3.53
CA ARG A 190 4.23 20.81 2.15
C ARG A 190 5.54 20.18 1.73
N LEU A 191 5.45 19.16 0.89
CA LEU A 191 6.57 18.62 0.13
C LEU A 191 6.20 18.64 -1.35
N ALA A 192 7.09 19.17 -2.19
CA ALA A 192 6.83 19.36 -3.63
C ALA A 192 5.51 20.10 -3.95
N GLY A 193 5.11 21.05 -3.08
CA GLY A 193 3.87 21.83 -3.22
C GLY A 193 2.61 21.11 -2.70
N ASP A 194 2.70 19.83 -2.38
CA ASP A 194 1.61 19.00 -1.92
C ASP A 194 1.50 19.01 -0.37
N PRO A 195 0.34 19.43 0.18
CA PRO A 195 0.10 19.52 1.63
C PRO A 195 -0.37 18.22 2.27
N THR A 196 -0.55 17.13 1.50
CA THR A 196 -1.05 15.86 2.06
C THR A 196 0.08 14.90 2.44
N ASN A 197 1.34 15.23 2.14
CA ASN A 197 2.51 14.48 2.60
C ASN A 197 2.72 14.68 4.11
N TRP A 198 2.60 13.62 4.90
CA TRP A 198 2.77 13.65 6.37
C TRP A 198 3.98 12.86 6.85
N TRP A 199 4.30 11.74 6.21
CA TRP A 199 5.27 10.77 6.74
C TRP A 199 6.27 10.38 5.67
N ALA A 200 7.55 10.44 6.02
CA ALA A 200 8.64 9.89 5.22
C ALA A 200 9.51 9.01 6.12
N PRO A 201 9.26 7.69 6.18
CA PRO A 201 10.17 6.75 6.83
C PRO A 201 11.51 6.66 6.08
N ASN A 202 12.61 6.39 6.77
CA ASN A 202 13.84 5.94 6.10
C ASN A 202 13.71 4.45 5.70
N HIS A 203 14.68 3.95 4.94
CA HIS A 203 14.67 2.56 4.46
C HIS A 203 14.53 1.53 5.60
N GLN A 204 15.39 1.60 6.63
CA GLN A 204 15.25 0.73 7.81
C GLN A 204 13.88 0.89 8.49
N GLY A 205 13.34 2.11 8.56
CA GLY A 205 12.00 2.40 9.08
C GLY A 205 10.92 1.62 8.34
N ILE A 206 10.96 1.61 7.01
CA ILE A 206 10.02 0.82 6.18
C ILE A 206 10.16 -0.66 6.47
N LEU A 207 11.39 -1.20 6.47
CA LEU A 207 11.63 -2.61 6.79
C LEU A 207 11.09 -2.98 8.17
N SER A 208 11.26 -2.10 9.15
CA SER A 208 10.87 -2.34 10.54
C SER A 208 9.35 -2.26 10.75
N MET A 209 8.68 -1.28 10.13
CA MET A 209 7.21 -1.17 10.17
C MET A 209 6.54 -2.35 9.47
N LEU A 210 7.01 -2.76 8.29
CA LEU A 210 6.46 -3.93 7.61
C LEU A 210 6.64 -5.20 8.45
N ARG A 211 7.79 -5.34 9.12
CA ARG A 211 8.08 -6.46 10.02
C ARG A 211 7.13 -6.49 11.22
N SER A 212 6.83 -5.34 11.85
CA SER A 212 5.91 -5.30 13.00
C SER A 212 4.48 -5.72 12.61
N CYS A 213 4.06 -5.37 11.40
CA CYS A 213 2.79 -5.80 10.82
C CYS A 213 2.80 -7.26 10.29
N GLY A 214 3.88 -8.02 10.47
CA GLY A 214 3.96 -9.42 10.07
C GLY A 214 4.31 -9.66 8.61
N PHE A 215 5.06 -8.77 8.00
CA PHE A 215 5.58 -8.95 6.66
C PHE A 215 7.10 -9.03 6.65
N LYS A 216 7.61 -9.88 5.77
CA LYS A 216 9.04 -9.97 5.46
C LYS A 216 9.27 -9.43 4.05
N VAL A 217 10.07 -8.36 3.94
CA VAL A 217 10.51 -7.84 2.64
C VAL A 217 11.41 -8.88 1.97
N THR A 218 11.10 -9.21 0.72
CA THR A 218 11.81 -10.21 -0.09
C THR A 218 12.49 -9.64 -1.32
N ALA A 219 12.08 -8.46 -1.79
CA ALA A 219 12.71 -7.76 -2.90
C ALA A 219 12.42 -6.27 -2.85
N MET A 220 13.28 -5.49 -3.52
CA MET A 220 13.10 -4.06 -3.74
C MET A 220 13.38 -3.75 -5.21
N PRO A 221 12.41 -3.99 -6.12
CA PRO A 221 12.62 -3.91 -7.58
C PRO A 221 12.86 -2.48 -8.09
N GLU A 222 12.49 -1.47 -7.31
CA GLU A 222 12.71 -0.06 -7.62
C GLU A 222 12.99 0.68 -6.32
N ASP A 223 13.60 1.87 -6.42
CA ASP A 223 13.64 2.79 -5.29
C ASP A 223 12.24 3.01 -4.71
N GLU A 224 12.18 3.04 -3.38
CA GLU A 224 10.95 3.21 -2.59
C GLU A 224 9.89 2.10 -2.75
N THR A 225 10.14 1.06 -3.54
CA THR A 225 9.16 -0.01 -3.83
C THR A 225 9.61 -1.35 -3.27
N TYR A 226 8.78 -1.93 -2.41
CA TYR A 226 9.07 -3.12 -1.61
C TYR A 226 8.08 -4.23 -1.92
N ILE A 227 8.59 -5.44 -2.13
CA ILE A 227 7.80 -6.66 -2.26
C ILE A 227 7.95 -7.42 -0.95
N ALA A 228 6.86 -7.54 -0.21
CA ALA A 228 6.84 -8.23 1.07
C ALA A 228 5.91 -9.44 1.02
N LYS A 229 6.31 -10.51 1.70
CA LYS A 229 5.50 -11.72 1.91
C LYS A 229 4.98 -11.73 3.34
N LYS A 230 3.79 -12.29 3.53
CA LYS A 230 3.26 -12.55 4.86
C LYS A 230 4.20 -13.52 5.58
N ASP A 231 4.62 -13.15 6.78
CA ASP A 231 5.43 -13.99 7.65
C ASP A 231 4.50 -14.56 8.73
N HIS A 232 4.12 -15.83 8.56
CA HIS A 232 3.22 -16.52 9.50
C HIS A 232 3.93 -16.99 10.77
N ASP A 233 5.26 -17.02 10.75
CA ASP A 233 6.09 -17.45 11.88
C ASP A 233 6.49 -16.26 12.77
N SER A 234 6.41 -15.03 12.25
CA SER A 234 6.68 -13.81 13.01
C SER A 234 5.51 -13.48 13.96
N PRO A 235 5.78 -13.20 15.25
CA PRO A 235 4.78 -12.65 16.14
C PRO A 235 4.40 -11.24 15.67
N THR A 236 3.33 -11.16 14.88
CA THR A 236 2.74 -9.88 14.45
C THR A 236 2.17 -9.13 15.66
N ASP A 237 1.97 -7.82 15.54
CA ASP A 237 1.28 -6.98 16.53
C ASP A 237 -0.10 -7.51 17.00
N PHE A 238 -0.68 -8.47 16.26
CA PHE A 238 -1.94 -9.15 16.58
C PHE A 238 -1.82 -10.31 17.57
N ASN A 239 -0.62 -10.85 17.79
CA ASN A 239 -0.32 -11.85 18.82
C ASN A 239 0.41 -11.24 20.02
N THR A 240 0.51 -9.91 20.07
CA THR A 240 1.24 -9.18 21.09
C THR A 240 0.35 -8.14 21.77
N TRP A 241 0.98 -7.25 22.53
CA TRP A 241 0.34 -6.23 23.34
C TRP A 241 -0.47 -5.20 22.54
N ASN A 242 -0.44 -5.20 21.21
CA ASN A 242 -1.05 -4.17 20.37
C ASN A 242 -2.47 -4.54 19.88
N TYR A 243 -2.90 -5.80 20.02
CA TYR A 243 -4.20 -6.24 19.45
C TYR A 243 -5.44 -5.49 19.97
N SER A 244 -5.53 -5.24 21.28
CA SER A 244 -6.62 -4.45 21.85
C SER A 244 -6.65 -3.00 21.37
N GLU A 245 -5.49 -2.39 21.11
CA GLU A 245 -5.42 -1.04 20.55
C GLU A 245 -5.98 -1.05 19.13
N TYR A 246 -5.57 -2.02 18.31
CA TYR A 246 -6.14 -2.24 16.99
C TYR A 246 -7.66 -2.40 17.04
N LEU A 247 -8.19 -3.29 17.89
CA LEU A 247 -9.62 -3.51 18.06
C LEU A 247 -10.36 -2.23 18.42
N SER A 248 -9.84 -1.46 19.37
CA SER A 248 -10.38 -0.15 19.74
C SER A 248 -10.39 0.82 18.55
N ALA A 249 -9.29 0.88 17.79
CA ALA A 249 -9.15 1.79 16.66
C ALA A 249 -10.14 1.49 15.52
N ILE A 250 -10.53 0.22 15.34
CA ILE A 250 -11.50 -0.19 14.33
C ILE A 250 -12.93 -0.32 14.85
N GLY A 251 -13.18 0.11 16.09
CA GLY A 251 -14.52 0.10 16.70
C GLY A 251 -15.05 -1.28 17.09
N LYS A 252 -14.16 -2.25 17.35
CA LYS A 252 -14.51 -3.58 17.88
C LYS A 252 -14.30 -3.65 19.39
N ASP A 253 -14.93 -4.63 20.03
CA ASP A 253 -14.73 -4.88 21.46
C ASP A 253 -13.29 -5.31 21.74
N TRP A 254 -12.63 -4.59 22.64
CA TRP A 254 -11.23 -4.74 23.00
C TRP A 254 -11.03 -5.05 24.49
N GLN A 255 -12.09 -4.94 25.30
CA GLN A 255 -11.99 -4.96 26.77
C GLN A 255 -11.56 -6.34 27.28
N GLU A 256 -12.07 -7.40 26.67
CA GLU A 256 -11.68 -8.78 27.00
C GLU A 256 -10.18 -9.02 26.73
N GLU A 257 -9.65 -8.50 25.63
CA GLU A 257 -8.23 -8.61 25.30
C GLU A 257 -7.34 -7.86 26.30
N VAL A 258 -7.78 -6.70 26.81
CA VAL A 258 -7.06 -5.99 27.89
C VAL A 258 -7.12 -6.75 29.22
N GLY A 259 -8.23 -7.42 29.50
CA GLY A 259 -8.37 -8.30 30.67
C GLY A 259 -7.35 -9.44 30.67
N LYS A 260 -7.04 -10.02 29.51
CA LYS A 260 -5.95 -11.01 29.36
C LYS A 260 -4.57 -10.38 29.64
N LYS A 261 -4.30 -9.22 29.02
CA LYS A 261 -3.01 -8.50 29.10
C LYS A 261 -2.60 -8.06 30.50
N THR A 262 -3.54 -7.54 31.28
CA THR A 262 -3.26 -6.98 32.61
C THR A 262 -2.98 -8.04 33.66
N LYS A 263 -3.43 -9.29 33.45
CA LYS A 263 -3.12 -10.41 34.34
C LYS A 263 -1.67 -10.87 34.17
N GLU A 264 -1.22 -11.09 32.94
CA GLU A 264 0.16 -11.54 32.64
C GLU A 264 1.22 -10.53 33.10
N LYS A 265 0.96 -9.23 32.97
CA LYS A 265 1.91 -8.17 33.40
C LYS A 265 2.06 -8.08 34.93
N ASN A 266 1.04 -8.47 35.69
CA ASN A 266 1.07 -8.42 37.15
C ASN A 266 1.64 -9.69 37.79
N GLU A 267 1.97 -10.71 36.98
CA GLU A 267 2.57 -11.98 37.42
C GLU A 267 4.10 -12.03 37.18
N ILE A 268 4.69 -10.98 36.60
CA ILE A 268 6.14 -10.84 36.29
C ILE A 268 6.81 -9.81 37.21
#